data_AF-A0A2V5RQD2-F1
#
_entry.id   AF-A0A2V5RQD2-F1
#
_cell.length_a   1.000
_cell.length_b   1.000
_cell.length_c   1.000
_cell.angle_alpha   90.00
_cell.angle_beta   90.00
_cell.angle_gamma   90.00
#
_symmetry.space_group_name_H-M   'P 1'
#
loop_
_entity.id
_entity.type
_entity.pdbx_description
1 polymer ?
#
loop_
_entity_poly.entity_id
_entity_poly.type
_entity_poly.pdbx_seq_one_letter_code
_entity_poly.pdbx_strand_id
1 'polypeptide(L)'
;TDRWQETIVQLWVPENPDDDYMTAAKFLKIFDKVRGMIALDVDSEIRVEYGDQNFFPSTYHVRSVTSDDTTTRVFLGLPRATCKARDRRMAAAESSSEGDCCCLAAEACC
;
A
#
# COMPACT_ATOMS: atom_id res chain seq x y z
N THR A 1 -4.75 18.09 -5.69
CA THR A 1 -3.28 18.17 -5.73
C THR A 1 -2.78 16.88 -5.12
N ASP A 2 -2.27 15.97 -5.93
CA ASP A 2 -1.83 14.66 -5.43
C ASP A 2 -0.49 14.82 -4.72
N ARG A 3 -0.54 14.99 -3.39
CA ARG A 3 0.63 14.86 -2.52
C ARG A 3 0.60 13.47 -1.93
N TRP A 4 1.43 12.57 -2.46
CA TRP A 4 1.60 11.23 -1.92
C TRP A 4 2.62 11.30 -0.77
N GLN A 5 2.12 11.29 0.47
CA GLN A 5 2.94 11.16 1.68
C GLN A 5 2.87 9.72 2.15
N GLU A 6 3.72 8.86 1.59
CA GLU A 6 3.79 7.44 1.91
C GLU A 6 5.21 7.01 2.25
N THR A 7 5.31 6.05 3.17
CA THR A 7 6.55 5.35 3.50
C THR A 7 6.47 3.93 2.97
N ILE A 8 7.30 3.60 1.98
CA ILE A 8 7.36 2.25 1.39
C ILE A 8 8.50 1.46 2.06
N VAL A 9 8.16 0.31 2.63
CA VAL A 9 9.11 -0.66 3.19
C VAL A 9 9.22 -1.84 2.23
N GLN A 10 10.40 -2.08 1.69
CA GLN A 10 10.64 -3.23 0.82
C GLN A 10 10.98 -4.47 1.66
N LEU A 11 10.27 -5.57 1.42
CA LEU A 11 10.57 -6.88 1.98
C LEU A 11 11.52 -7.64 1.07
N TRP A 12 12.66 -8.03 1.62
CA TRP A 12 13.57 -8.98 1.01
C TRP A 12 13.48 -10.31 1.76
N VAL A 13 13.11 -11.37 1.05
CA VAL A 13 13.05 -12.72 1.59
C VAL A 13 14.19 -13.52 0.96
N PRO A 14 15.25 -13.86 1.73
CA PRO A 14 16.34 -14.68 1.22
C PRO A 14 15.87 -16.12 0.95
N GLU A 15 16.40 -16.75 -0.09
CA GLU A 15 16.10 -18.16 -0.41
C GLU A 15 16.55 -19.11 0.71
N ASN A 16 17.66 -18.79 1.37
CA ASN A 16 18.19 -19.49 2.54
C ASN A 16 18.28 -18.50 3.70
N PRO A 17 17.25 -18.41 4.56
CA PRO A 17 17.29 -17.54 5.73
C PRO A 17 18.34 -18.04 6.75
N ASP A 18 19.33 -17.21 7.06
CA ASP A 18 20.23 -17.42 8.20
C ASP A 18 19.54 -16.99 9.50
N ASP A 19 19.96 -17.53 10.65
CA ASP A 19 19.43 -17.11 11.96
C ASP A 19 19.93 -15.73 12.42
N ASP A 20 20.85 -15.09 11.68
CA ASP A 20 21.38 -13.77 11.98
C ASP A 20 20.53 -12.67 11.32
N TYR A 21 19.67 -12.05 12.14
CA TYR A 21 18.83 -10.93 11.72
C TYR A 21 19.14 -9.67 12.52
N MET A 22 18.93 -8.52 11.89
CA MET A 22 18.91 -7.27 12.62
C MET A 22 17.77 -7.25 13.63
N THR A 23 18.08 -7.05 14.90
CA THR A 23 17.06 -6.86 15.93
C THR A 23 16.24 -5.60 15.67
N ALA A 24 14.95 -5.62 16.04
CA ALA A 24 14.08 -4.44 15.96
C ALA A 24 14.68 -3.23 16.69
N ALA A 25 15.36 -3.45 17.82
CA ALA A 25 16.05 -2.39 18.56
C ALA A 25 17.18 -1.73 17.77
N LYS A 26 17.94 -2.49 16.97
CA LYS A 26 18.99 -1.93 16.10
C LYS A 26 18.37 -1.14 14.94
N PHE A 27 17.29 -1.64 14.35
CA PHE A 27 16.53 -0.90 13.33
C PHE A 27 16.02 0.44 13.86
N LEU A 28 15.38 0.46 15.04
CA LEU A 28 14.86 1.68 15.65
C LEU A 28 15.96 2.72 15.89
N LYS A 29 17.15 2.31 16.33
CA LYS A 29 18.30 3.22 16.48
C LYS A 29 18.73 3.87 15.16
N ILE A 30 18.70 3.11 14.05
CA ILE A 30 19.02 3.64 12.72
C ILE A 30 17.93 4.64 12.31
N PHE A 31 16.67 4.25 12.45
CA PHE A 31 15.52 5.10 12.13
C PHE A 31 15.56 6.42 12.92
N ASP A 32 15.81 6.37 14.23
CA ASP A 32 15.91 7.54 15.11
C ASP A 32 17.07 8.46 14.73
N LYS A 33 18.22 7.89 14.33
CA LYS A 33 19.35 8.66 13.83
C LYS A 33 19.01 9.38 12.53
N VAL A 34 18.34 8.70 11.60
CA VAL A 34 17.97 9.27 10.30
C VAL A 34 16.92 10.37 10.45
N ARG A 35 15.87 10.15 11.25
CA ARG A 35 14.83 11.17 11.49
C ARG A 35 15.35 12.42 12.21
N GLY A 36 16.50 12.33 12.89
CA GLY A 36 17.19 13.48 13.47
C GLY A 36 17.97 14.31 12.45
N MET A 37 18.26 13.75 11.26
CA MET A 37 18.99 14.41 10.18
C MET A 37 18.07 14.90 9.06
N ILE A 38 16.99 14.16 8.80
CA ILE A 38 16.03 14.43 7.72
C ILE A 38 14.63 14.36 8.32
N ALA A 39 13.80 15.38 8.05
CA ALA A 39 12.42 15.38 8.51
C ALA A 39 11.65 14.23 7.85
N LEU A 40 11.20 13.27 8.66
CA LEU A 40 10.32 12.18 8.24
C LEU A 40 8.91 12.45 8.75
N ASP A 41 7.92 12.29 7.88
CA ASP A 41 6.52 12.28 8.26
C ASP A 41 6.16 10.93 8.87
N VAL A 42 6.04 10.90 10.21
CA VAL A 42 5.71 9.68 10.95
C VAL A 42 4.24 9.31 10.87
N ASP A 43 3.39 10.22 10.39
CA ASP A 43 1.96 9.98 10.17
C ASP A 43 1.68 9.52 8.72
N SER A 44 2.73 9.42 7.88
CA SER A 44 2.61 8.91 6.52
C SER A 44 2.12 7.46 6.47
N GLU A 45 1.31 7.13 5.46
CA GLU A 45 0.82 5.77 5.28
C GLU A 45 2.00 4.83 5.02
N ILE A 46 2.13 3.76 5.81
CA ILE A 46 3.11 2.72 5.56
C ILE A 46 2.55 1.73 4.54
N ARG A 47 3.32 1.49 3.49
CA ARG A 47 3.07 0.44 2.51
C ARG A 47 4.24 -0.53 2.47
N VAL A 48 3.96 -1.76 2.08
CA VAL A 48 4.96 -2.81 1.98
C VAL A 48 5.11 -3.22 0.53
N GLU A 49 6.31 -3.15 -0.01
CA GLU A 49 6.59 -3.69 -1.34
C GLU A 49 7.18 -5.10 -1.20
N TYR A 50 6.65 -6.03 -1.99
CA TYR A 50 7.12 -7.41 -2.05
C TYR A 50 6.99 -7.96 -3.47
N GLY A 51 7.94 -8.80 -3.86
CA GLY A 51 7.90 -9.59 -5.09
C GLY A 51 8.97 -10.68 -5.07
N ASP A 52 8.68 -11.78 -5.76
CA ASP A 52 9.57 -12.92 -5.95
C ASP A 52 9.33 -13.56 -7.33
N GLN A 53 9.81 -14.79 -7.53
CA GLN A 53 9.64 -15.50 -8.81
C GLN A 53 8.18 -15.79 -9.17
N ASN A 54 7.27 -15.81 -8.20
CA ASN A 54 5.84 -16.08 -8.35
C ASN A 54 4.99 -14.80 -8.34
N PHE A 55 5.47 -13.74 -7.66
CA PHE A 55 4.75 -12.49 -7.48
C PHE A 55 5.52 -11.31 -8.07
N PHE A 56 4.94 -10.64 -9.07
CA PHE A 56 5.49 -9.38 -9.56
C PHE A 56 5.60 -8.35 -8.43
N PRO A 57 6.73 -7.63 -8.31
CA PRO A 57 6.90 -6.59 -7.30
C PRO A 57 5.71 -5.64 -7.27
N SER A 58 5.01 -5.64 -6.14
CA SER A 58 3.78 -4.89 -5.94
C SER A 58 3.81 -4.21 -4.57
N THR A 59 3.20 -3.03 -4.49
CA THR A 59 3.01 -2.31 -3.24
C THR A 59 1.68 -2.75 -2.60
N TYR A 60 1.74 -3.17 -1.34
CA TYR A 60 0.62 -3.65 -0.54
C TYR A 60 0.28 -2.67 0.58
N HIS A 61 -1.00 -2.53 0.88
CA HIS A 61 -1.48 -1.78 2.05
C HIS A 61 -1.46 -2.68 3.29
N VAL A 62 -1.06 -2.12 4.44
CA VAL A 62 -1.27 -2.74 5.74
C VAL A 62 -2.75 -2.66 6.08
N ARG A 63 -3.42 -3.82 6.14
CA ARG A 63 -4.86 -3.92 6.44
C ARG A 63 -5.12 -4.13 7.92
N SER A 64 -4.25 -4.87 8.60
CA SER A 64 -4.29 -5.04 10.05
C SER A 64 -2.93 -5.50 10.57
N VAL A 65 -2.70 -5.24 11.85
CA VAL A 65 -1.57 -5.78 12.61
C VAL A 65 -2.13 -6.46 13.84
N THR A 66 -1.73 -7.69 14.07
CA THR A 66 -2.07 -8.45 15.29
C THR A 66 -0.80 -8.99 15.91
N SER A 67 -0.72 -9.00 17.23
CA SER A 67 0.44 -9.48 17.96
C SER A 67 0.00 -10.46 19.05
N ASP A 68 0.74 -11.56 19.17
CA ASP A 68 0.73 -12.45 20.32
C ASP A 68 2.10 -12.40 21.04
N ASP A 69 2.28 -13.19 22.09
CA ASP A 69 3.49 -13.14 22.94
C ASP A 69 4.80 -13.44 22.18
N THR A 70 4.72 -14.09 21.02
CA THR A 70 5.90 -14.54 20.26
C THR A 70 5.96 -13.99 18.84
N THR A 71 4.81 -13.61 18.28
CA THR A 71 4.65 -13.34 16.85
C THR A 71 3.82 -12.08 16.63
N THR A 72 4.33 -11.19 15.77
CA THR A 72 3.53 -10.10 15.18
C THR A 72 3.19 -10.46 13.74
N ARG A 73 1.90 -10.46 13.41
CA ARG A 73 1.36 -10.74 12.08
C ARG A 73 0.85 -9.44 11.46
N VAL A 74 1.28 -9.18 10.24
CA VAL A 74 0.84 -8.02 9.44
C VAL A 74 0.07 -8.55 8.25
N PHE A 75 -1.20 -8.17 8.13
CA PHE A 75 -2.02 -8.54 6.98
C PHE A 75 -1.82 -7.53 5.86
N LEU A 76 -1.26 -7.99 4.74
CA LEU A 76 -0.98 -7.18 3.55
C LEU A 76 -2.07 -7.44 2.50
N GLY A 77 -2.68 -6.38 2.00
CA GLY A 77 -3.69 -6.45 0.96
C GLY A 77 -3.33 -5.58 -0.23
N LEU A 78 -3.59 -6.07 -1.44
CA LEU A 78 -3.40 -5.28 -2.65
C LEU A 78 -4.22 -3.97 -2.57
N PRO A 79 -3.72 -2.88 -3.16
CA PRO A 79 -4.53 -1.70 -3.41
C PRO A 79 -5.76 -2.12 -4.22
N ARG A 80 -6.89 -1.44 -4.00
CA ARG A 80 -8.02 -1.61 -4.91
C ARG A 80 -7.60 -1.02 -6.24
N ALA A 81 -7.25 -1.88 -7.19
CA ALA A 81 -7.01 -1.45 -8.55
C ALA A 81 -8.28 -0.79 -9.07
N THR A 82 -8.14 0.42 -9.56
CA THR A 82 -9.23 1.17 -10.17
C THR A 82 -8.96 1.29 -11.65
N CYS A 83 -9.99 1.07 -12.47
CA CYS A 83 -9.85 1.35 -13.88
C CYS A 83 -9.91 2.87 -14.06
N LYS A 84 -8.86 3.48 -14.65
CA LYS A 84 -8.84 4.93 -14.93
C LYS A 84 -10.10 5.40 -15.68
N ALA A 85 -10.65 4.58 -16.58
CA ALA A 85 -11.89 4.89 -17.28
C ALA A 85 -13.11 4.89 -16.36
N ARG A 86 -13.17 3.94 -15.41
CA ARG A 86 -14.20 3.90 -14.37
C ARG A 86 -14.11 5.16 -13.50
N ASP A 87 -12.93 5.54 -13.06
CA ASP A 87 -12.75 6.69 -12.18
C ASP A 87 -13.12 8.00 -12.88
N ARG A 88 -12.75 8.15 -14.16
CA ARG A 88 -13.21 9.26 -15.01
C ARG A 88 -14.73 9.29 -15.13
N ARG A 89 -15.38 8.13 -15.29
CA ARG A 89 -16.85 8.03 -15.37
C ARG A 89 -17.52 8.41 -14.04
N MET A 90 -16.98 7.96 -12.91
CA MET A 90 -17.52 8.30 -11.59
C MET A 90 -17.37 9.79 -11.28
N ALA A 91 -16.21 10.40 -11.57
CA ALA A 91 -16.01 11.84 -11.42
C ALA A 91 -16.95 12.67 -12.31
N ALA A 92 -17.25 12.20 -13.53
CA ALA A 92 -18.24 12.82 -14.41
C ALA A 92 -19.68 12.66 -13.91
N ALA A 93 -20.01 11.51 -13.29
CA ALA A 93 -21.33 11.27 -12.69
C ALA A 93 -21.55 12.11 -11.42
N GLU A 94 -20.52 12.34 -10.61
CA GLU A 94 -20.61 13.16 -9.39
C GLU A 94 -20.69 14.67 -9.70
N SER A 95 -20.21 15.09 -10.88
CA SER A 95 -20.32 16.47 -11.37
C SER A 95 -21.59 16.74 -12.18
N SER A 96 -22.41 15.72 -12.44
CA SER A 96 -23.71 15.85 -13.09
C SER A 96 -24.85 15.68 -12.07
N SER A 97 -25.20 16.77 -11.40
CA SER A 97 -26.51 16.88 -10.75
C SER A 97 -27.61 16.88 -11.81
N GLU A 98 -28.56 15.96 -11.64
CA GLU A 98 -29.91 15.90 -12.21
C GLU A 98 -30.17 16.70 -13.49
N GLY A 99 -30.14 16.01 -14.63
CA GLY A 99 -30.82 16.52 -15.82
C GLY A 99 -30.25 16.13 -17.18
N ASP A 100 -29.85 14.87 -17.39
CA ASP A 100 -30.07 14.22 -18.69
C ASP A 100 -29.80 12.70 -18.59
N CYS A 101 -30.86 11.89 -18.44
CA CYS A 101 -30.73 10.44 -18.61
C CYS A 101 -30.64 10.14 -20.11
N CYS A 102 -29.43 10.21 -20.66
CA CYS A 102 -29.11 9.41 -21.85
C CYS A 102 -28.76 8.00 -21.39
N CYS A 103 -29.80 7.28 -20.99
CA CYS A 103 -29.79 5.87 -20.74
C CYS A 103 -29.48 5.16 -22.09
N LEU A 104 -28.24 4.68 -22.28
CA LEU A 104 -27.94 3.68 -23.30
C LEU A 104 -27.69 2.34 -22.60
N ALA A 105 -28.50 1.36 -22.99
CA ALA A 105 -28.54 0.02 -22.43
C ALA A 105 -27.13 -0.59 -22.37
N ALA A 106 -26.71 -0.97 -21.18
CA ALA A 106 -25.49 -1.73 -20.99
C ALA A 106 -25.72 -3.14 -21.55
N GLU A 107 -25.16 -3.44 -22.72
CA GLU A 107 -24.90 -4.82 -23.10
C GLU A 107 -23.92 -5.40 -22.09
N ALA A 108 -24.31 -6.52 -21.48
CA ALA A 108 -23.51 -7.25 -20.52
C ALA A 108 -22.25 -7.80 -21.22
N CYS A 109 -21.07 -7.37 -20.79
CA CYS A 109 -19.82 -8.04 -21.16
C CYS A 109 -19.59 -9.23 -20.22
N CYS A 110 -19.38 -10.40 -20.83
CA CYS A 110 -18.89 -11.63 -20.20
C CYS A 110 -17.53 -11.43 -19.52
#